data_AF-A0A964KQG0-F1
#
_entry.id   AF-A0A964KQG0-F1
#
_cell.length_a   1.000
_cell.length_b   1.000
_cell.length_c   1.000
_cell.angle_alpha   90.00
_cell.angle_beta   90.00
_cell.angle_gamma   90.00
#
_symmetry.space_group_name_H-M   'P 1'
#
loop_
_entity.id
_entity.type
_entity.pdbx_description
1 polymer ?
#
loop_
_entity_poly.entity_id
_entity_poly.type
_entity_poly.pdbx_seq_one_letter_code
_entity_poly.pdbx_strand_id
1 'polypeptide(L)'
;MIVIDAVLVVFLVGMTIYQVGRIRKMIPRRPHTPQANQTLPPPCPRCGQAARARATRWELDEDLQRSFIWRRIVCAACGFDEWMQVASEARPRTSR
;
A
#
# COMPACT_ATOMS: atom_id res chain seq x y z
N MET A 1 -14.32 24.99 44.20
CA MET A 1 -14.10 25.25 42.76
C MET A 1 -13.26 24.17 42.05
N ILE A 2 -12.49 23.34 42.75
CA ILE A 2 -11.58 22.32 42.15
C ILE A 2 -12.31 21.12 41.51
N VAL A 3 -13.52 20.78 41.98
CA VAL A 3 -14.28 19.62 41.48
C VAL A 3 -14.79 19.83 40.04
N ILE A 4 -15.06 21.08 39.65
CA ILE A 4 -15.56 21.42 38.32
C ILE A 4 -14.46 21.20 37.27
N ASP A 5 -13.22 21.58 37.58
CA ASP A 5 -12.06 21.35 36.71
C ASP A 5 -11.80 19.86 36.46
N ALA A 6 -11.90 19.02 37.50
CA ALA A 6 -11.69 17.58 37.35
C ALA A 6 -12.75 16.92 36.45
N VAL A 7 -14.02 17.31 36.60
CA VAL A 7 -15.12 16.78 35.76
C VAL A 7 -14.97 17.27 34.32
N LEU A 8 -14.59 18.53 34.11
CA LEU A 8 -14.36 19.10 32.79
C LEU A 8 -13.20 18.38 32.07
N VAL A 9 -12.09 18.11 32.77
CA VAL A 9 -10.93 17.39 32.23
C VAL A 9 -11.32 15.97 31.82
N VAL A 10 -12.04 15.23 32.66
CA VAL A 10 -12.50 13.86 32.32
C VAL A 10 -13.43 13.87 31.10
N PHE A 11 -14.32 14.87 31.01
CA PHE A 11 -15.23 15.00 29.89
C PHE A 11 -14.52 15.32 28.56
N LEU A 12 -13.53 16.22 28.60
CA LEU A 12 -12.70 16.59 27.44
C LEU A 12 -11.84 15.40 26.97
N VAL A 13 -11.27 14.64 27.90
CA VAL A 13 -10.50 13.42 27.60
C VAL A 13 -11.41 12.32 27.00
N GLY A 14 -12.61 12.12 27.54
CA GLY A 14 -13.57 11.16 26.99
C GLY A 14 -14.01 11.51 25.56
N MET A 15 -14.30 12.80 25.31
CA MET A 15 -14.71 13.29 23.99
C MET A 15 -13.58 13.16 22.96
N THR A 16 -12.33 13.43 23.33
CA THR A 16 -11.18 13.27 22.43
C THR A 16 -10.94 11.80 22.06
N ILE A 17 -11.01 10.88 23.02
CA ILE A 17 -10.92 9.43 22.76
C ILE A 17 -12.04 8.97 21.81
N TYR A 18 -13.26 9.46 22.01
CA TYR A 18 -14.41 9.14 21.16
C TYR A 18 -14.22 9.61 19.71
N GLN A 19 -13.75 10.84 19.50
CA GLN A 19 -13.51 11.37 18.15
C GLN A 19 -12.40 10.61 17.41
N VAL A 20 -11.30 10.25 18.09
CA VAL A 20 -10.22 9.46 17.49
C VAL A 20 -10.71 8.04 17.10
N GLY A 21 -11.54 7.42 17.94
CA GLY A 21 -12.17 6.13 17.63
C GLY A 21 -13.10 6.19 16.41
N ARG A 22 -13.81 7.31 16.22
CA ARG A 22 -14.72 7.53 15.09
C ARG A 22 -13.97 7.71 13.78
N ILE A 23 -12.87 8.48 13.78
CA ILE A 23 -12.02 8.68 12.58
C ILE A 23 -11.41 7.34 12.13
N ARG A 24 -10.95 6.48 13.07
CA ARG A 24 -10.42 5.15 12.74
C ARG A 24 -11.44 4.23 12.05
N LYS A 25 -12.73 4.41 12.29
CA LYS A 25 -13.82 3.64 11.64
C LYS A 25 -14.20 4.19 10.26
N MET A 26 -13.90 5.47 9.99
CA MET A 26 -14.21 6.13 8.71
C MET A 26 -13.06 6.13 7.72
N ILE A 27 -11.84 5.79 8.15
CA ILE A 27 -10.77 5.46 7.20
C ILE A 27 -11.16 4.10 6.60
N PRO A 28 -11.57 4.01 5.33
CA PRO A 28 -11.63 2.73 4.68
C PRO A 28 -10.21 2.18 4.76
N ARG A 29 -10.00 1.17 5.61
CA ARG A 29 -8.93 0.22 5.37
C ARG A 29 -9.27 -0.34 4.01
N ARG A 30 -8.70 0.23 2.95
CA ARG A 30 -8.66 -0.45 1.67
C ARG A 30 -8.22 -1.85 2.04
N PRO A 31 -9.00 -2.89 1.74
CA PRO A 31 -8.44 -4.21 1.74
C PRO A 31 -7.26 -4.07 0.78
N HIS A 32 -6.05 -4.14 1.30
CA HIS A 32 -4.97 -4.68 0.51
C HIS A 32 -5.37 -6.14 0.31
N THR A 33 -6.34 -6.37 -0.57
CA THR A 33 -6.42 -7.60 -1.30
C THR A 33 -5.11 -7.62 -2.08
N PRO A 34 -4.17 -8.54 -1.80
CA PRO A 34 -3.29 -8.95 -2.87
C PRO A 34 -4.25 -9.37 -3.97
N GLN A 35 -4.30 -8.60 -5.05
CA GLN A 35 -5.11 -8.90 -6.21
C GLN A 35 -4.50 -10.18 -6.78
N ALA A 36 -4.93 -11.32 -6.25
CA ALA A 36 -4.61 -12.68 -6.65
C ALA A 36 -5.35 -12.99 -7.97
N ASN A 37 -5.24 -12.08 -8.93
CA ASN A 37 -5.92 -12.15 -10.21
C ASN A 37 -4.92 -12.33 -11.36
N GLN A 38 -3.83 -13.04 -11.08
CA GLN A 38 -3.02 -13.68 -12.11
C GLN A 38 -3.06 -15.17 -11.85
N THR A 39 -4.13 -15.80 -12.35
CA THR A 39 -4.34 -17.26 -12.34
C THR A 39 -3.29 -17.99 -13.18
N LEU A 40 -2.41 -17.28 -13.89
CA LEU A 40 -1.21 -17.83 -14.51
C LEU A 40 0.05 -17.18 -13.92
N PRO A 41 1.03 -17.98 -13.46
CA PRO A 41 2.35 -17.48 -13.10
C PRO A 41 3.01 -16.79 -14.31
N PRO A 42 3.60 -15.59 -14.16
CA PRO A 42 4.33 -14.96 -15.24
C PRO A 42 5.47 -15.87 -15.73
N PRO A 43 5.74 -15.94 -17.05
CA PRO A 43 6.88 -16.68 -17.54
C PRO A 43 8.19 -16.03 -17.07
N CYS A 44 9.17 -16.86 -16.76
CA CYS A 44 10.50 -16.40 -16.39
C CYS A 44 11.15 -15.72 -17.60
N PRO A 45 11.65 -14.49 -17.47
CA PRO A 45 12.31 -13.78 -18.57
C PRO A 45 13.59 -14.49 -19.05
N ARG A 46 14.21 -15.30 -18.19
CA ARG A 46 15.48 -15.98 -18.49
C ARG A 46 15.31 -17.33 -19.18
N CYS A 47 14.31 -18.11 -18.79
CA CYS A 47 14.16 -19.50 -19.26
C CYS A 47 12.76 -19.86 -19.75
N GLY A 48 11.81 -18.91 -19.74
CA GLY A 48 10.42 -19.11 -20.18
C GLY A 48 9.55 -19.95 -19.23
N GLN A 49 10.14 -20.65 -18.26
CA GLN A 49 9.41 -21.47 -17.29
C GLN A 49 8.52 -20.64 -16.35
N ALA A 50 7.50 -21.25 -15.77
CA ALA A 50 6.64 -20.60 -14.80
C ALA A 50 7.44 -19.98 -13.64
N ALA A 51 7.30 -18.66 -13.45
CA ALA A 51 7.90 -17.91 -12.34
C ALA A 51 6.82 -17.45 -11.36
N ARG A 52 7.19 -17.29 -10.09
CA ARG A 52 6.31 -16.78 -9.05
C ARG A 52 6.60 -15.30 -8.82
N ALA A 53 5.57 -14.47 -8.88
CA ALA A 53 5.64 -13.12 -8.36
C ALA A 53 5.41 -13.16 -6.85
N ARG A 54 6.45 -12.82 -6.04
CA ARG A 54 6.37 -12.92 -4.57
C ARG A 54 5.97 -11.62 -3.87
N ALA A 55 6.34 -10.48 -4.44
CA ALA A 55 6.16 -9.18 -3.81
C ALA A 55 5.93 -8.10 -4.86
N THR A 56 5.23 -7.04 -4.47
CA THR A 56 5.04 -5.84 -5.27
C THR A 56 5.53 -4.63 -4.46
N ARG A 57 6.35 -3.78 -5.07
CA ARG A 57 6.84 -2.52 -4.53
C ARG A 57 6.36 -1.38 -5.41
N TRP A 58 5.98 -0.27 -4.80
CA TRP A 58 5.61 0.96 -5.49
C TRP A 58 6.71 1.99 -5.22
N GLU A 59 7.16 2.66 -6.27
CA GLU A 59 8.14 3.72 -6.17
C GLU A 59 7.60 4.97 -6.83
N LEU A 60 7.71 6.11 -6.15
CA LEU A 60 7.31 7.39 -6.68
C LEU A 60 8.57 8.14 -7.09
N ASP A 61 8.62 8.52 -8.36
CA ASP A 61 9.60 9.46 -8.87
C ASP A 61 8.94 10.85 -8.87
N GLU A 62 9.37 11.68 -7.92
CA GLU A 62 8.83 13.02 -7.71
C GLU A 62 9.23 13.97 -8.84
N ASP A 63 10.41 13.77 -9.43
CA ASP A 63 10.93 14.57 -10.54
C ASP A 63 10.13 14.32 -11.83
N LEU A 64 9.80 13.06 -12.11
CA LEU A 64 8.99 12.65 -13.26
C LEU A 64 7.48 12.66 -12.99
N GLN A 65 7.05 12.96 -11.74
CA GLN A 65 5.67 12.79 -11.28
C GLN A 65 5.06 11.43 -11.68
N ARG A 66 5.88 10.38 -11.64
CA ARG A 66 5.53 9.06 -12.15
C ARG A 66 5.63 8.03 -11.03
N SER A 67 4.64 7.15 -10.97
CA SER A 67 4.67 6.00 -10.09
C SER A 67 5.12 4.77 -10.87
N PHE A 68 5.98 3.97 -10.28
CA PHE A 68 6.54 2.74 -10.83
C PHE A 68 6.08 1.55 -10.00
N ILE A 69 5.58 0.51 -10.67
CA ILE A 69 5.21 -0.76 -10.05
C ILE A 69 6.31 -1.75 -10.32
N TRP A 70 6.97 -2.21 -9.25
CA TRP A 70 7.98 -3.24 -9.28
C TRP A 70 7.42 -4.55 -8.73
N ARG A 71 7.76 -5.68 -9.33
CA ARG A 71 7.44 -7.01 -8.80
C ARG A 71 8.69 -7.87 -8.70
N ARG A 72 8.82 -8.58 -7.59
CA ARG A 72 9.89 -9.57 -7.41
C ARG A 72 9.51 -10.88 -8.08
N ILE A 73 10.23 -11.24 -9.12
CA ILE A 73 10.00 -12.44 -9.92
C ILE A 73 11.02 -13.51 -9.50
N VAL A 74 10.52 -14.66 -9.08
CA VAL A 74 11.34 -15.79 -8.62
C VAL A 74 11.06 -17.02 -9.48
N CYS A 75 12.07 -17.54 -10.17
CA CYS A 75 12.00 -18.77 -10.95
C CYS A 75 12.82 -19.87 -10.27
N ALA A 76 12.15 -20.96 -9.87
CA ALA A 76 12.81 -22.11 -9.27
C ALA A 76 13.63 -22.94 -10.29
N ALA A 77 13.28 -22.88 -11.59
CA ALA A 77 13.92 -23.70 -12.62
C ALA A 77 15.33 -23.22 -12.98
N CYS A 78 15.55 -21.90 -13.01
CA CYS A 78 16.85 -21.31 -13.39
C CYS A 78 17.47 -20.42 -12.29
N GLY A 79 16.86 -20.35 -11.11
CA GLY A 79 17.35 -19.54 -9.99
C GLY A 79 17.21 -18.04 -10.18
N PHE A 80 16.39 -17.57 -11.13
CA PHE A 80 16.14 -16.14 -11.34
C PHE A 80 15.41 -15.54 -10.14
N ASP A 81 15.92 -14.47 -9.56
CA ASP A 81 15.31 -13.76 -8.41
C ASP A 81 15.65 -12.27 -8.49
N GLU A 82 14.82 -11.51 -9.19
CA GLU A 82 15.05 -10.07 -9.41
C GLU A 82 13.75 -9.26 -9.34
N TRP A 83 13.92 -7.95 -9.10
CA TRP A 83 12.84 -6.98 -9.21
C TRP A 83 12.69 -6.53 -10.66
N MET A 84 11.47 -6.59 -11.18
CA MET A 84 11.13 -6.10 -12.50
C MET A 84 10.04 -5.03 -12.43
N GLN A 85 10.22 -3.96 -13.18
CA GLN A 85 9.18 -2.96 -13.39
C GLN A 85 8.09 -3.56 -14.29
N VAL A 86 6.86 -3.64 -13.79
CA VAL A 86 5.72 -4.23 -14.51
C VAL A 86 4.73 -3.20 -15.00
N ALA A 87 4.76 -1.99 -14.43
CA ALA A 87 3.98 -0.87 -14.92
C ALA A 87 4.58 0.46 -14.47
N SER A 88 4.16 1.52 -15.13
CA SER A 88 4.37 2.89 -14.65
C SER A 88 3.14 3.73 -14.97
N GLU A 89 2.75 4.58 -14.04
CA GLU A 89 1.57 5.43 -14.15
C GLU A 89 1.98 6.88 -13.87
N ALA A 90 1.81 7.75 -14.86
CA ALA A 90 2.02 9.18 -14.68
C ALA A 90 0.90 9.74 -13.80
N ARG A 91 1.23 10.61 -12.84
CA ARG A 91 0.17 11.34 -12.13
C ARG A 91 -0.58 12.20 -13.14
N PRO A 92 -1.92 12.23 -13.10
CA PRO A 92 -2.64 13.27 -13.82
C PRO A 92 -2.18 14.62 -13.27
N ARG A 93 -1.75 15.51 -14.17
CA ARG A 93 -1.48 16.93 -13.84
C ARG A 93 -2.79 17.49 -13.28
N THR A 94 -2.90 17.56 -11.96
CA THR A 94 -3.94 18.38 -11.33
C THR A 94 -3.53 19.82 -11.59
N SER A 95 -4.01 20.40 -12.70
CA SER A 95 -3.98 21.86 -12.87
C SER A 95 -4.87 22.43 -11.77
N ARG A 96 -4.26 23.14 -10.83
CA ARG A 96 -4.97 23.88 -9.79
C ARG A 96 -4.98 25.35 -10.17
#